data_AF-A0A923R426-F1
#
_entry.id   AF-A0A923R426-F1
#
_cell.length_a   1.000
_cell.length_b   1.000
_cell.length_c   1.000
_cell.angle_alpha   90.00
_cell.angle_beta   90.00
_cell.angle_gamma   90.00
#
_symmetry.space_group_name_H-M   'P 1'
#
loop_
_entity.id
_entity.type
_entity.pdbx_description
1 polymer ?
#
loop_
_entity_poly.entity_id
_entity_poly.type
_entity_poly.pdbx_seq_one_letter_code
_entity_poly.pdbx_strand_id
1 'polypeptide(L)'
;MKSTFTNLCLVFSLFICNTLNAQKIEAESGVLDGGAVVVTNASSSGGKYVTTNAGNITISTSTATTGFYNVYIYVAAPYGDKQNNFILDGNSAVFATPLNTNYIRLKVISSQKVNAGSHTIKITNSWGYINVDYIEFEAVDASSRFNVNKTLVTPNPTKEAACLYQFLYDNYGKKILSGVMTLNSFDESNFLKQNTGKEPVVLGIDFLHTNRKYTWYNDQTPVDDAKAWSAKNGIPVFCWHWRDPSRATESFYTQKGNATTYTTFDIKKINDPASTEYKAMLSDIDYTATLLKSLQTANIPVIWRPLHEAAGGWFWWGADGASCKKLYQIMYDRMVNFHGLKNLIWVWTREPNDEAFYPGDAYVDIVGRDIYKDGDHGSQVIEFNNLNTLYGGKKMITISESGSFPDVTNLINDGAGWSWWMPWYGGYTESATYNSLDLWKKMFASDYVITLDEMPNYKNCTLVSGIEEEVSESKGLKIYFSEATGNVIVNSPEVIGQLTIFNTLGEIVIQKSVNSTNIEVPALNLKSGIYLVKADNKNPVKIFKQ
;
A
#
# COMPACT_ATOMS: atom_id res chain seq x y z
N MET A 1 -10.01 18.17 -78.40
CA MET A 1 -10.24 16.90 -77.68
C MET A 1 -8.99 16.55 -76.89
N LYS A 2 -9.02 16.74 -75.56
CA LYS A 2 -8.22 16.02 -74.55
C LYS A 2 -8.56 16.61 -73.17
N SER A 3 -9.19 15.79 -72.36
CA SER A 3 -9.56 16.06 -70.97
C SER A 3 -8.32 15.96 -70.07
N THR A 4 -8.18 16.90 -69.15
CA THR A 4 -7.20 16.85 -68.06
C THR A 4 -7.86 16.19 -66.85
N PHE A 5 -7.37 15.01 -66.49
CA PHE A 5 -7.73 14.31 -65.25
C PHE A 5 -6.85 14.81 -64.09
N THR A 6 -7.51 15.16 -62.99
CA THR A 6 -6.92 15.52 -61.71
C THR A 6 -6.47 14.24 -60.99
N ASN A 7 -5.17 14.09 -60.73
CA ASN A 7 -4.65 13.01 -59.87
C ASN A 7 -4.81 13.40 -58.40
N LEU A 8 -5.73 12.74 -57.71
CA LEU A 8 -5.88 12.78 -56.26
C LEU A 8 -4.99 11.68 -55.66
N CYS A 9 -3.87 12.05 -55.03
CA CYS A 9 -3.05 11.12 -54.25
C CYS A 9 -3.81 10.73 -52.97
N LEU A 10 -4.38 9.52 -52.94
CA LEU A 10 -4.78 8.86 -51.71
C LEU A 10 -3.53 8.41 -50.95
N VAL A 11 -3.22 9.07 -49.84
CA VAL A 11 -2.25 8.58 -48.85
C VAL A 11 -2.95 7.49 -48.04
N PHE A 12 -2.68 6.22 -48.36
CA PHE A 12 -3.04 5.10 -47.50
C PHE A 12 -2.14 5.15 -46.26
N SER A 13 -2.70 5.64 -45.15
CA SER A 13 -2.08 5.51 -43.84
C SER A 13 -2.21 4.04 -43.41
N LEU A 14 -1.13 3.26 -43.57
CA LEU A 14 -1.03 1.94 -42.97
C LEU A 14 -1.05 2.12 -41.44
N PHE A 15 -2.17 1.82 -40.81
CA PHE A 15 -2.19 1.51 -39.38
C PHE A 15 -1.50 0.17 -39.20
N ILE A 16 -0.20 0.18 -38.89
CA ILE A 16 0.49 -1.00 -38.38
C ILE A 16 -0.04 -1.19 -36.95
N CYS A 17 -0.98 -2.12 -36.81
CA CYS A 17 -1.34 -2.67 -35.51
C CYS A 17 -0.10 -3.41 -34.99
N ASN A 18 0.70 -2.76 -34.13
CA ASN A 18 1.77 -3.42 -33.41
C ASN A 18 1.10 -4.39 -32.42
N THR A 19 0.88 -5.63 -32.84
CA THR A 19 0.64 -6.72 -31.91
C THR A 19 1.85 -6.80 -31.00
N LEU A 20 1.65 -6.64 -29.69
CA LEU A 20 2.65 -6.88 -28.64
C LEU A 20 3.09 -8.36 -28.75
N ASN A 21 4.08 -8.65 -29.59
CA ASN A 21 4.58 -10.01 -29.76
C ASN A 21 5.52 -10.35 -28.60
N ALA A 22 5.31 -11.50 -27.98
CA ALA A 22 6.18 -12.00 -26.93
C ALA A 22 7.50 -12.49 -27.53
N GLN A 23 8.62 -12.05 -26.97
CA GLN A 23 9.96 -12.51 -27.38
C GLN A 23 10.32 -13.75 -26.57
N LYS A 24 10.49 -14.89 -27.25
CA LYS A 24 10.95 -16.15 -26.64
C LYS A 24 12.46 -16.28 -26.75
N ILE A 25 13.07 -16.79 -25.69
CA ILE A 25 14.51 -16.96 -25.54
C ILE A 25 14.74 -18.38 -25.02
N GLU A 26 15.22 -19.25 -25.89
CA GLU A 26 15.43 -20.67 -25.57
C GLU A 26 16.49 -20.83 -24.47
N ALA A 27 16.21 -21.65 -23.46
CA ALA A 27 17.10 -21.79 -22.31
C ALA A 27 18.46 -22.38 -22.71
N GLU A 28 18.48 -23.28 -23.69
CA GLU A 28 19.69 -23.91 -24.21
C GLU A 28 20.59 -22.99 -25.05
N SER A 29 20.14 -21.76 -25.32
CA SER A 29 21.00 -20.71 -25.91
C SER A 29 21.98 -20.11 -24.89
N GLY A 30 21.75 -20.37 -23.60
CA GLY A 30 22.58 -19.85 -22.51
C GLY A 30 23.88 -20.61 -22.30
N VAL A 31 24.81 -19.94 -21.61
CA VAL A 31 25.97 -20.56 -20.99
C VAL A 31 25.50 -21.31 -19.74
N LEU A 32 25.84 -22.60 -19.67
CA LEU A 32 25.48 -23.49 -18.57
C LEU A 32 26.69 -23.76 -17.69
N ASP A 33 26.48 -23.75 -16.38
CA ASP A 33 27.52 -24.11 -15.40
C ASP A 33 26.92 -24.92 -14.24
N GLY A 34 27.77 -25.38 -13.32
CA GLY A 34 27.33 -25.99 -12.05
C GLY A 34 26.53 -27.30 -12.18
N GLY A 35 26.54 -27.93 -13.35
CA GLY A 35 25.82 -29.18 -13.61
C GLY A 35 24.53 -29.03 -14.42
N ALA A 36 24.19 -27.81 -14.86
CA ALA A 36 23.10 -27.61 -15.83
C ALA A 36 23.47 -28.23 -17.19
N VAL A 37 22.54 -28.93 -17.82
CA VAL A 37 22.77 -29.61 -19.10
C VAL A 37 21.58 -29.47 -20.06
N VAL A 38 21.89 -29.42 -21.35
CA VAL A 38 20.88 -29.43 -22.42
C VAL A 38 20.37 -30.86 -22.63
N VAL A 39 19.05 -31.02 -22.72
CA VAL A 39 18.40 -32.29 -22.99
C VAL A 39 17.55 -32.16 -24.25
N THR A 40 17.63 -33.15 -25.15
CA THR A 40 16.81 -33.19 -26.37
C THR A 40 15.41 -33.71 -26.04
N ASN A 41 14.38 -32.99 -26.47
CA ASN A 41 12.98 -33.35 -26.27
C ASN A 41 12.13 -32.73 -27.39
N ALA A 42 11.52 -33.56 -28.24
CA ALA A 42 10.75 -33.08 -29.40
C ALA A 42 9.48 -32.28 -29.05
N SER A 43 9.01 -32.36 -27.81
CA SER A 43 7.84 -31.60 -27.32
C SER A 43 8.20 -30.23 -26.72
N SER A 44 9.50 -29.97 -26.49
CA SER A 44 10.01 -28.67 -26.05
C SER A 44 10.15 -27.68 -27.21
N SER A 45 10.12 -26.38 -26.91
CA SER A 45 10.46 -25.35 -27.90
C SER A 45 11.88 -25.57 -28.41
N GLY A 46 12.12 -25.35 -29.71
CA GLY A 46 13.42 -25.65 -30.32
C GLY A 46 13.86 -27.13 -30.29
N GLY A 47 13.03 -28.04 -29.76
CA GLY A 47 13.34 -29.47 -29.60
C GLY A 47 14.29 -29.79 -28.44
N LYS A 48 14.56 -28.84 -27.53
CA LYS A 48 15.49 -28.98 -26.41
C LYS A 48 15.01 -28.20 -25.20
N TYR A 49 15.55 -28.53 -24.03
CA TYR A 49 15.39 -27.74 -22.82
C TYR A 49 16.66 -27.85 -21.98
N VAL A 50 16.77 -27.05 -20.93
CA VAL A 50 17.85 -27.16 -19.94
C VAL A 50 17.31 -27.76 -18.65
N THR A 51 17.88 -28.87 -18.20
CA THR A 51 17.70 -29.30 -16.80
C THR A 51 18.78 -28.63 -15.96
N THR A 52 18.38 -27.91 -14.93
CA THR A 52 19.34 -27.14 -14.12
C THR A 52 20.19 -28.05 -13.25
N ASN A 53 19.67 -29.19 -12.78
CA ASN A 53 20.27 -29.94 -11.67
C ASN A 53 20.63 -28.96 -10.54
N ALA A 54 21.85 -28.99 -10.00
CA ALA A 54 22.36 -28.01 -9.04
C ALA A 54 23.04 -26.78 -9.70
N GLY A 55 22.95 -26.66 -11.03
CA GLY A 55 23.65 -25.67 -11.84
C GLY A 55 22.84 -24.44 -12.22
N ASN A 56 23.46 -23.58 -13.03
CA ASN A 56 22.92 -22.27 -13.40
C ASN A 56 22.81 -22.12 -14.92
N ILE A 57 21.96 -21.18 -15.34
CA ILE A 57 21.78 -20.77 -16.73
C ILE A 57 22.07 -19.28 -16.81
N THR A 58 22.96 -18.85 -17.71
CA THR A 58 23.21 -17.44 -18.03
C THR A 58 22.95 -17.18 -19.51
N ILE A 59 21.99 -16.30 -19.82
CA ILE A 59 21.60 -15.99 -21.19
C ILE A 59 21.84 -14.52 -21.48
N SER A 60 22.44 -14.24 -22.64
CA SER A 60 22.52 -12.89 -23.19
C SER A 60 21.41 -12.71 -24.21
N THR A 61 20.64 -11.64 -24.07
CA THR A 61 19.57 -11.26 -25.00
C THR A 61 19.65 -9.78 -25.32
N SER A 62 18.79 -9.30 -26.22
CA SER A 62 18.63 -7.87 -26.47
C SER A 62 17.18 -7.51 -26.74
N THR A 63 16.81 -6.27 -26.39
CA THR A 63 15.53 -5.66 -26.77
C THR A 63 15.76 -4.48 -27.70
N ALA A 64 14.90 -4.31 -28.70
CA ALA A 64 15.04 -3.23 -29.69
C ALA A 64 14.62 -1.86 -29.15
N THR A 65 13.68 -1.84 -28.20
CA THR A 65 13.07 -0.63 -27.65
C THR A 65 12.95 -0.73 -26.14
N THR A 66 13.21 0.37 -25.45
CA THR A 66 12.91 0.49 -24.02
C THR A 66 11.41 0.32 -23.78
N GLY A 67 11.04 -0.54 -22.85
CA GLY A 67 9.65 -0.82 -22.52
C GLY A 67 9.49 -1.49 -21.16
N PHE A 68 8.25 -1.76 -20.79
CA PHE A 68 7.93 -2.57 -19.62
C PHE A 68 7.56 -3.98 -20.06
N TYR A 69 8.01 -5.00 -19.32
CA TYR A 69 7.76 -6.40 -19.66
C TYR A 69 7.37 -7.20 -18.44
N ASN A 70 6.36 -8.07 -18.60
CA ASN A 70 6.23 -9.25 -17.76
C ASN A 70 7.24 -10.28 -18.27
N VAL A 71 7.94 -10.93 -17.35
CA VAL A 71 8.88 -11.99 -17.69
C VAL A 71 8.32 -13.31 -17.18
N TYR A 72 8.21 -14.27 -18.08
CA TYR A 72 7.76 -15.63 -17.79
C TYR A 72 8.88 -16.63 -18.05
N ILE A 73 8.84 -17.74 -17.33
CA ILE A 73 9.60 -18.94 -17.65
C ILE A 73 8.62 -20.05 -17.98
N TYR A 74 8.93 -20.82 -19.03
CA TYR A 74 8.30 -22.11 -19.27
C TYR A 74 9.12 -23.17 -18.55
N VAL A 75 8.57 -23.71 -17.46
CA VAL A 75 9.32 -24.52 -16.50
C VAL A 75 8.54 -25.74 -16.03
N ALA A 76 9.23 -26.84 -15.72
CA ALA A 76 8.69 -28.00 -15.03
C ALA A 76 9.57 -28.39 -13.84
N ALA A 77 8.98 -28.97 -12.79
CA ALA A 77 9.70 -29.50 -11.63
C ALA A 77 9.25 -30.95 -11.38
N PRO A 78 9.79 -31.93 -12.14
CA PRO A 78 9.28 -33.30 -12.12
C PRO A 78 9.57 -34.06 -10.81
N TYR A 79 10.43 -33.52 -9.95
CA TYR A 79 10.92 -34.18 -8.72
C TYR A 79 10.55 -33.42 -7.44
N GLY A 80 9.35 -32.85 -7.41
CA GLY A 80 8.79 -32.13 -6.26
C GLY A 80 8.91 -30.62 -6.39
N ASP A 81 8.26 -29.89 -5.49
CA ASP A 81 8.31 -28.43 -5.45
C ASP A 81 9.77 -27.93 -5.37
N LYS A 82 10.05 -26.84 -6.09
CA LYS A 82 11.36 -26.19 -6.14
C LYS A 82 11.24 -24.69 -5.99
N GLN A 83 12.32 -24.09 -5.51
CA GLN A 83 12.51 -22.65 -5.48
C GLN A 83 13.86 -22.32 -6.11
N ASN A 84 13.92 -21.31 -6.97
CA ASN A 84 15.15 -20.85 -7.62
C ASN A 84 15.13 -19.33 -7.78
N ASN A 85 16.27 -18.75 -8.13
CA ASN A 85 16.38 -17.31 -8.33
C ASN A 85 16.38 -16.99 -9.82
N PHE A 86 15.73 -15.88 -10.17
CA PHE A 86 15.75 -15.29 -11.50
C PHE A 86 16.33 -13.89 -11.41
N ILE A 87 17.33 -13.57 -12.22
CA ILE A 87 18.02 -12.29 -12.19
C ILE A 87 17.97 -11.69 -13.60
N LEU A 88 17.47 -10.46 -13.73
CA LEU A 88 17.49 -9.67 -14.96
C LEU A 88 18.26 -8.37 -14.71
N ASP A 89 19.42 -8.22 -15.34
CA ASP A 89 20.29 -7.04 -15.21
C ASP A 89 20.59 -6.64 -13.74
N GLY A 90 20.71 -7.64 -12.86
CA GLY A 90 20.98 -7.43 -11.43
C GLY A 90 19.72 -7.37 -10.56
N ASN A 91 18.53 -7.13 -11.13
CA ASN A 91 17.27 -7.21 -10.42
C ASN A 91 16.90 -8.68 -10.16
N SER A 92 16.89 -9.09 -8.89
CA SER A 92 16.70 -10.48 -8.47
C SER A 92 15.30 -10.74 -7.94
N ALA A 93 14.67 -11.80 -8.43
CA ALA A 93 13.40 -12.35 -7.95
C ALA A 93 13.59 -13.82 -7.53
N VAL A 94 12.81 -14.26 -6.56
CA VAL A 94 12.71 -15.67 -6.18
C VAL A 94 11.40 -16.21 -6.76
N PHE A 95 11.45 -17.38 -7.40
CA PHE A 95 10.26 -18.03 -7.93
C PHE A 95 10.14 -19.46 -7.41
N ALA A 96 8.90 -19.89 -7.15
CA ALA A 96 8.56 -21.25 -6.78
C ALA A 96 7.94 -21.98 -7.96
N THR A 97 8.45 -23.17 -8.27
CA THR A 97 7.90 -24.08 -9.27
C THR A 97 7.25 -25.25 -8.56
N PRO A 98 5.91 -25.41 -8.65
CA PRO A 98 5.23 -26.56 -8.05
C PRO A 98 5.59 -27.87 -8.77
N LEU A 99 5.45 -29.00 -8.07
CA LEU A 99 5.59 -30.34 -8.62
C LEU A 99 4.72 -30.50 -9.87
N ASN A 100 5.38 -30.60 -11.03
CA ASN A 100 4.71 -30.84 -12.29
C ASN A 100 5.68 -31.46 -13.30
N THR A 101 5.23 -32.48 -14.02
CA THR A 101 5.97 -33.09 -15.13
C THR A 101 5.74 -32.36 -16.45
N ASN A 102 4.63 -31.61 -16.56
CA ASN A 102 4.35 -30.75 -17.71
C ASN A 102 4.90 -29.34 -17.47
N TYR A 103 5.34 -28.69 -18.55
CA TYR A 103 5.76 -27.30 -18.50
C TYR A 103 4.57 -26.38 -18.17
N ILE A 104 4.80 -25.45 -17.25
CA ILE A 104 3.88 -24.37 -16.90
C ILE A 104 4.49 -23.03 -17.30
N ARG A 105 3.62 -22.10 -17.70
CA ARG A 105 3.99 -20.70 -17.90
C ARG A 105 3.95 -19.96 -16.57
N LEU A 106 5.11 -19.74 -15.96
CA LEU A 106 5.22 -19.08 -14.65
C LEU A 106 5.73 -17.65 -14.81
N LYS A 107 4.96 -16.67 -14.32
CA LYS A 107 5.43 -15.28 -14.26
C LYS A 107 6.45 -15.15 -13.12
N VAL A 108 7.65 -14.67 -13.42
CA VAL A 108 8.73 -14.50 -12.45
C VAL A 108 9.02 -13.04 -12.13
N ILE A 109 8.76 -12.13 -13.07
CA ILE A 109 8.85 -10.69 -12.86
C ILE A 109 7.63 -10.01 -13.49
N SER A 110 7.04 -9.08 -12.76
CA SER A 110 5.91 -8.26 -13.24
C SER A 110 6.41 -6.89 -13.69
N SER A 111 5.99 -6.41 -14.85
CA SER A 111 6.17 -5.02 -15.31
C SER A 111 7.56 -4.41 -15.07
N GLN A 112 8.63 -5.14 -15.40
CA GLN A 112 10.00 -4.64 -15.27
C GLN A 112 10.32 -3.70 -16.43
N LYS A 113 10.94 -2.55 -16.11
CA LYS A 113 11.51 -1.69 -17.15
C LYS A 113 12.76 -2.35 -17.70
N VAL A 114 12.82 -2.50 -19.02
CA VAL A 114 13.95 -3.07 -19.77
C VAL A 114 14.33 -2.05 -20.82
N ASN A 115 15.57 -1.56 -20.78
CA ASN A 115 16.07 -0.55 -21.72
C ASN A 115 16.39 -1.17 -23.08
N ALA A 116 16.37 -0.40 -24.18
CA ALA A 116 16.88 -0.92 -25.45
C ALA A 116 18.37 -1.31 -25.32
N GLY A 117 18.77 -2.41 -25.96
CA GLY A 117 20.14 -2.91 -25.95
C GLY A 117 20.28 -4.31 -25.37
N SER A 118 21.46 -4.63 -24.86
CA SER A 118 21.80 -5.97 -24.36
C SER A 118 21.42 -6.16 -22.90
N HIS A 119 20.97 -7.38 -22.57
CA HIS A 119 20.56 -7.78 -21.23
C HIS A 119 21.15 -9.13 -20.85
N THR A 120 21.32 -9.32 -19.54
CA THR A 120 21.73 -10.61 -18.97
C THR A 120 20.61 -11.18 -18.11
N ILE A 121 20.18 -12.39 -18.46
CA ILE A 121 19.26 -13.20 -17.66
C ILE A 121 20.08 -14.28 -16.97
N LYS A 122 19.83 -14.50 -15.67
CA LYS A 122 20.39 -15.64 -14.93
C LYS A 122 19.29 -16.40 -14.22
N ILE A 123 19.30 -17.72 -14.32
CA ILE A 123 18.57 -18.62 -13.44
C ILE A 123 19.62 -19.31 -12.58
N THR A 124 19.61 -19.00 -11.28
CA THR A 124 20.62 -19.54 -10.36
C THR A 124 20.02 -20.50 -9.36
N ASN A 125 20.84 -21.49 -9.00
CA ASN A 125 20.48 -22.56 -8.09
C ASN A 125 20.12 -22.01 -6.70
N SER A 126 18.93 -22.35 -6.22
CA SER A 126 18.59 -22.33 -4.80
C SER A 126 18.27 -23.76 -4.35
N TRP A 127 17.17 -24.34 -4.82
CA TRP A 127 16.88 -25.77 -4.64
C TRP A 127 17.24 -26.58 -5.88
N GLY A 128 17.40 -25.92 -7.04
CA GLY A 128 17.80 -26.54 -8.29
C GLY A 128 16.71 -27.41 -8.92
N TYR A 129 17.14 -28.40 -9.69
CA TYR A 129 16.38 -29.52 -10.25
C TYR A 129 15.04 -29.13 -10.90
N ILE A 130 15.08 -28.09 -11.73
CA ILE A 130 13.99 -27.71 -12.63
C ILE A 130 14.39 -27.92 -14.09
N ASN A 131 13.40 -28.12 -14.94
CA ASN A 131 13.57 -28.14 -16.39
C ASN A 131 13.04 -26.82 -16.95
N VAL A 132 13.88 -26.06 -17.64
CA VAL A 132 13.53 -24.77 -18.24
C VAL A 132 13.57 -24.92 -19.75
N ASP A 133 12.43 -24.66 -20.40
CA ASP A 133 12.27 -24.68 -21.86
C ASP A 133 12.75 -23.34 -22.44
N TYR A 134 12.02 -22.26 -22.15
CA TYR A 134 12.38 -20.91 -22.58
C TYR A 134 11.97 -19.84 -21.56
N ILE A 135 12.54 -18.66 -21.74
CA ILE A 135 12.11 -17.41 -21.10
C ILE A 135 11.31 -16.59 -22.11
N GLU A 136 10.26 -15.93 -21.65
CA GLU A 136 9.39 -15.12 -22.50
C GLU A 136 9.22 -13.71 -21.93
N PHE A 137 9.44 -12.71 -22.80
CA PHE A 137 9.20 -11.31 -22.50
C PHE A 137 7.88 -10.90 -23.15
N GLU A 138 6.90 -10.55 -22.32
CA GLU A 138 5.58 -10.06 -22.74
C GLU A 138 5.51 -8.57 -22.44
N ALA A 139 5.44 -7.75 -23.49
CA ALA A 139 5.38 -6.30 -23.35
C ALA A 139 4.12 -5.84 -22.60
N VAL A 140 4.29 -4.85 -21.74
CA VAL A 140 3.26 -4.24 -20.89
C VAL A 140 3.09 -2.79 -21.34
N ASP A 141 1.84 -2.37 -21.54
CA ASP A 141 1.53 -0.97 -21.74
C ASP A 141 1.89 -0.18 -20.47
N ALA A 142 2.83 0.77 -20.60
CA ALA A 142 3.28 1.59 -19.49
C ALA A 142 2.11 2.33 -18.81
N SER A 143 1.09 2.73 -19.57
CA SER A 143 -0.08 3.44 -19.05
C SER A 143 -1.00 2.54 -18.22
N SER A 144 -0.98 1.23 -18.44
CA SER A 144 -1.80 0.28 -17.69
C SER A 144 -1.16 -0.17 -16.37
N ARG A 145 0.08 0.28 -16.07
CA ARG A 145 0.75 -0.05 -14.79
C ARG A 145 -0.03 0.49 -13.60
N PHE A 146 -0.68 1.65 -13.77
CA PHE A 146 -1.35 2.36 -12.70
C PHE A 146 -2.79 2.63 -13.09
N ASN A 147 -3.72 2.04 -12.34
CA ASN A 147 -5.15 2.32 -12.43
C ASN A 147 -5.66 2.71 -11.03
N VAL A 148 -4.94 3.65 -10.42
CA VAL A 148 -5.12 4.04 -9.03
C VAL A 148 -6.52 4.62 -8.83
N ASN A 149 -7.19 4.20 -7.76
CA ASN A 149 -8.47 4.77 -7.36
C ASN A 149 -8.32 6.29 -7.17
N LYS A 150 -9.29 7.06 -7.66
CA LYS A 150 -9.23 8.54 -7.60
C LYS A 150 -9.88 9.13 -6.34
N THR A 151 -10.56 8.30 -5.57
CA THR A 151 -11.31 8.70 -4.36
C THR A 151 -10.81 7.95 -3.15
N LEU A 152 -10.80 8.63 -2.00
CA LEU A 152 -10.53 8.02 -0.72
C LEU A 152 -11.62 6.99 -0.34
N VAL A 153 -11.24 5.99 0.46
CA VAL A 153 -12.16 5.02 1.04
C VAL A 153 -13.11 5.65 2.07
N THR A 154 -12.64 6.73 2.72
CA THR A 154 -13.46 7.51 3.64
C THR A 154 -14.54 8.27 2.88
N PRO A 155 -15.84 8.00 3.11
CA PRO A 155 -16.90 8.72 2.42
C PRO A 155 -16.97 10.16 2.92
N ASN A 156 -17.17 11.10 1.98
CA ASN A 156 -17.18 12.55 2.20
C ASN A 156 -15.94 13.01 2.98
N PRO A 157 -14.72 12.79 2.43
CA PRO A 157 -13.50 13.26 3.07
C PRO A 157 -13.48 14.78 3.15
N THR A 158 -12.69 15.35 4.06
CA THR A 158 -12.47 16.80 4.04
C THR A 158 -11.81 17.21 2.73
N LYS A 159 -12.04 18.45 2.30
CA LYS A 159 -11.43 18.99 1.07
C LYS A 159 -9.93 18.80 1.08
N GLU A 160 -9.29 19.06 2.22
CA GLU A 160 -7.83 19.02 2.35
C GLU A 160 -7.30 17.59 2.23
N ALA A 161 -8.04 16.58 2.72
CA ALA A 161 -7.66 15.17 2.57
C ALA A 161 -7.83 14.70 1.13
N ALA A 162 -8.94 15.06 0.49
CA ALA A 162 -9.13 14.80 -0.94
C ALA A 162 -8.04 15.48 -1.80
N CYS A 163 -7.68 16.72 -1.48
CA CYS A 163 -6.62 17.44 -2.16
C CYS A 163 -5.22 16.86 -1.93
N LEU A 164 -4.92 16.42 -0.71
CA LEU A 164 -3.67 15.71 -0.43
C LEU A 164 -3.61 14.41 -1.24
N TYR A 165 -4.69 13.63 -1.26
CA TYR A 165 -4.74 12.40 -2.05
C TYR A 165 -4.59 12.66 -3.54
N GLN A 166 -5.23 13.70 -4.07
CA GLN A 166 -5.08 14.13 -5.47
C GLN A 166 -3.63 14.56 -5.77
N PHE A 167 -2.98 15.30 -4.87
CA PHE A 167 -1.58 15.67 -5.02
C PHE A 167 -0.67 14.44 -5.08
N LEU A 168 -0.89 13.45 -4.20
CA LEU A 168 -0.17 12.18 -4.26
C LEU A 168 -0.42 11.45 -5.59
N TYR A 169 -1.69 11.38 -6.02
CA TYR A 169 -2.10 10.75 -7.27
C TYR A 169 -1.44 11.41 -8.50
N ASP A 170 -1.41 12.74 -8.57
CA ASP A 170 -0.86 13.48 -9.70
C ASP A 170 0.65 13.28 -9.86
N ASN A 171 1.34 13.01 -8.75
CA ASN A 171 2.79 12.78 -8.69
C ASN A 171 3.16 11.29 -8.77
N TYR A 172 2.24 10.36 -8.47
CA TYR A 172 2.52 8.93 -8.40
C TYR A 172 3.09 8.38 -9.72
N GLY A 173 4.25 7.72 -9.62
CA GLY A 173 5.00 7.20 -10.77
C GLY A 173 5.75 8.24 -11.62
N LYS A 174 5.68 9.54 -11.25
CA LYS A 174 6.37 10.65 -11.94
C LYS A 174 7.40 11.34 -11.08
N LYS A 175 7.11 11.44 -9.78
CA LYS A 175 7.93 12.04 -8.73
C LYS A 175 7.82 11.16 -7.49
N ILE A 176 8.73 11.38 -6.57
CA ILE A 176 8.72 10.73 -5.27
C ILE A 176 8.89 11.80 -4.18
N LEU A 177 8.07 11.72 -3.13
CA LEU A 177 8.14 12.67 -2.03
C LEU A 177 9.21 12.22 -1.05
N SER A 178 10.07 13.16 -0.64
CA SER A 178 11.05 12.90 0.41
C SER A 178 10.40 12.87 1.79
N GLY A 179 10.85 11.97 2.66
CA GLY A 179 10.34 11.86 4.02
C GLY A 179 11.42 11.47 5.03
N VAL A 180 11.14 11.73 6.31
CA VAL A 180 11.90 11.23 7.47
C VAL A 180 10.94 10.97 8.63
N MET A 181 11.23 9.96 9.45
CA MET A 181 10.60 9.80 10.76
C MET A 181 11.26 10.72 11.78
N THR A 182 10.48 11.26 12.73
CA THR A 182 11.00 12.05 13.85
C THR A 182 10.96 11.26 15.17
N LEU A 183 12.02 11.32 15.98
CA LEU A 183 11.98 10.80 17.36
C LEU A 183 11.53 11.87 18.35
N ASN A 184 12.30 12.97 18.42
CA ASN A 184 11.85 14.22 19.02
C ASN A 184 11.46 15.19 17.91
N SER A 185 10.67 16.21 18.25
CA SER A 185 10.13 17.18 17.31
C SER A 185 11.19 17.77 16.38
N PHE A 186 11.15 17.35 15.12
CA PHE A 186 11.90 17.89 13.98
C PHE A 186 13.41 17.60 13.92
N ASP A 187 13.99 16.81 14.82
CA ASP A 187 15.43 16.54 14.90
C ASP A 187 16.03 16.16 13.53
N GLU A 188 15.46 15.16 12.87
CA GLU A 188 15.90 14.63 11.58
C GLU A 188 15.76 15.66 10.46
N SER A 189 14.64 16.39 10.44
CA SER A 189 14.41 17.43 9.44
C SER A 189 15.37 18.62 9.60
N ASN A 190 15.69 18.99 10.85
CA ASN A 190 16.64 20.05 11.18
C ASN A 190 18.07 19.64 10.82
N PHE A 191 18.45 18.38 11.10
CA PHE A 191 19.72 17.82 10.67
C PHE A 191 19.88 17.92 9.15
N LEU A 192 18.86 17.52 8.38
CA LEU A 192 18.89 17.63 6.93
C LEU A 192 18.95 19.09 6.46
N LYS A 193 18.18 19.98 7.08
CA LYS A 193 18.22 21.42 6.76
C LYS A 193 19.63 21.99 6.95
N GLN A 194 20.29 21.65 8.05
CA GLN A 194 21.62 22.12 8.38
C GLN A 194 22.69 21.60 7.39
N ASN A 195 22.60 20.34 6.98
CA ASN A 195 23.65 19.69 6.20
C ASN A 195 23.43 19.72 4.67
N THR A 196 22.19 19.94 4.22
CA THR A 196 21.82 19.93 2.80
C THR A 196 21.19 21.24 2.33
N GLY A 197 20.72 22.10 3.24
CA GLY A 197 19.96 23.30 2.93
C GLY A 197 18.47 23.07 2.65
N LYS A 198 18.02 21.81 2.57
CA LYS A 198 16.64 21.42 2.25
C LYS A 198 15.98 20.60 3.36
N GLU A 199 14.66 20.61 3.40
CA GLU A 199 13.80 19.85 4.32
C GLU A 199 12.98 18.81 3.52
N PRO A 200 12.69 17.63 4.09
CA PRO A 200 11.82 16.64 3.47
C PRO A 200 10.37 17.12 3.43
N VAL A 201 9.54 16.55 2.56
CA VAL A 201 8.10 16.88 2.48
C VAL A 201 7.32 16.18 3.59
N VAL A 202 7.57 14.89 3.76
CA VAL A 202 6.87 14.00 4.67
C VAL A 202 7.58 14.01 6.02
N LEU A 203 6.83 14.23 7.10
CA LEU A 203 7.30 14.06 8.47
C LEU A 203 6.52 12.91 9.12
N GLY A 204 7.23 11.84 9.45
CA GLY A 204 6.72 10.73 10.25
C GLY A 204 6.66 11.11 11.72
N ILE A 205 5.51 10.86 12.36
CA ILE A 205 5.21 11.20 13.74
C ILE A 205 4.57 9.98 14.43
N ASP A 206 4.86 9.73 15.70
CA ASP A 206 4.33 8.58 16.44
C ASP A 206 3.41 8.98 17.60
N PHE A 207 2.31 8.23 17.79
CA PHE A 207 1.46 8.28 18.98
C PHE A 207 1.88 7.29 20.09
N LEU A 208 3.11 6.75 20.04
CA LEU A 208 3.68 5.75 20.97
C LEU A 208 3.37 6.03 22.46
N HIS A 209 3.41 7.29 22.86
CA HIS A 209 3.26 7.69 24.27
C HIS A 209 1.86 8.23 24.62
N THR A 210 0.96 8.25 23.65
CA THR A 210 -0.41 8.78 23.79
C THR A 210 -1.27 7.93 24.74
N ASN A 211 -2.14 8.61 25.50
CA ASN A 211 -3.08 8.03 26.45
C ASN A 211 -2.42 7.24 27.60
N ARG A 212 -1.16 7.57 27.93
CA ARG A 212 -0.42 6.90 29.04
C ARG A 212 -0.42 7.69 30.34
N LYS A 213 -0.86 8.96 30.31
CA LYS A 213 -0.87 9.88 31.47
C LYS A 213 0.50 10.05 32.13
N TYR A 214 1.57 9.97 31.35
CA TYR A 214 2.91 10.24 31.85
C TYR A 214 3.04 11.71 32.25
N THR A 215 3.81 11.99 33.30
CA THR A 215 4.10 13.35 33.73
C THR A 215 5.16 14.05 32.86
N TRP A 216 5.95 13.27 32.13
CA TRP A 216 7.06 13.74 31.29
C TRP A 216 6.68 13.88 29.81
N TYR A 217 5.51 13.39 29.40
CA TYR A 217 5.06 13.42 28.01
C TYR A 217 3.77 14.24 27.87
N ASN A 218 3.69 15.03 26.81
CA ASN A 218 2.50 15.76 26.45
C ASN A 218 1.88 15.14 25.19
N ASP A 219 0.69 14.55 25.34
CA ASP A 219 -0.05 13.93 24.23
C ASP A 219 -0.38 14.90 23.09
N GLN A 220 -0.31 16.22 23.35
CA GLN A 220 -0.53 17.26 22.36
C GLN A 220 0.70 17.54 21.48
N THR A 221 1.92 17.12 21.88
CA THR A 221 3.16 17.40 21.12
C THR A 221 3.10 16.88 19.68
N PRO A 222 2.73 15.61 19.40
CA PRO A 222 2.62 15.12 18.02
C PRO A 222 1.64 15.92 17.15
N VAL A 223 0.54 16.39 17.75
CA VAL A 223 -0.47 17.19 17.06
C VAL A 223 0.07 18.58 16.73
N ASP A 224 0.81 19.19 17.64
CA ASP A 224 1.42 20.50 17.42
C ASP A 224 2.54 20.42 16.39
N ASP A 225 3.28 19.32 16.36
CA ASP A 225 4.28 19.06 15.32
C ASP A 225 3.63 18.95 13.93
N ALA A 226 2.52 18.21 13.82
CA ALA A 226 1.76 18.12 12.58
C ALA A 226 1.19 19.48 12.12
N LYS A 227 0.73 20.32 13.05
CA LYS A 227 0.28 21.70 12.75
C LYS A 227 1.42 22.56 12.22
N ALA A 228 2.57 22.53 12.90
CA ALA A 228 3.74 23.29 12.49
C ALA A 228 4.27 22.83 11.13
N TRP A 229 4.28 21.51 10.88
CA TRP A 229 4.70 20.96 9.59
C TRP A 229 3.72 21.33 8.47
N SER A 230 2.42 21.18 8.70
CA SER A 230 1.40 21.56 7.71
C SER A 230 1.35 23.05 7.43
N ALA A 231 1.75 23.92 8.37
CA ALA A 231 1.86 25.36 8.15
C ALA A 231 2.90 25.70 7.06
N LYS A 232 3.91 24.84 6.86
CA LYS A 232 4.88 24.93 5.76
C LYS A 232 4.45 24.17 4.49
N ASN A 233 3.20 23.70 4.43
CA ASN A 233 2.70 22.75 3.43
C ASN A 233 3.44 21.39 3.44
N GLY A 234 4.04 21.01 4.57
CA GLY A 234 4.54 19.66 4.78
C GLY A 234 3.39 18.67 5.06
N ILE A 235 3.66 17.38 4.86
CA ILE A 235 2.68 16.31 4.99
C ILE A 235 2.98 15.49 6.26
N PRO A 236 2.12 15.53 7.29
CA PRO A 236 2.27 14.67 8.45
C PRO A 236 1.78 13.24 8.15
N VAL A 237 2.64 12.26 8.41
CA VAL A 237 2.31 10.83 8.43
C VAL A 237 2.37 10.36 9.88
N PHE A 238 1.29 9.80 10.40
CA PHE A 238 1.25 9.25 11.73
C PHE A 238 1.29 7.73 11.72
N CYS A 239 2.18 7.14 12.50
CA CYS A 239 2.11 5.76 12.94
C CYS A 239 1.79 5.68 14.44
N TRP A 240 1.61 4.45 14.93
CA TRP A 240 1.34 4.24 16.34
C TRP A 240 1.94 2.94 16.83
N HIS A 241 3.08 3.03 17.50
CA HIS A 241 3.61 1.93 18.29
C HIS A 241 2.75 1.75 19.57
N TRP A 242 1.64 1.05 19.40
CA TRP A 242 0.58 0.99 20.42
C TRP A 242 0.98 0.11 21.60
N ARG A 243 1.42 0.72 22.71
CA ARG A 243 1.72 0.02 23.98
C ARG A 243 0.52 -0.77 24.48
N ASP A 244 0.78 -1.86 25.21
CA ASP A 244 -0.25 -2.74 25.77
C ASP A 244 -1.49 -1.97 26.30
N PRO A 245 -2.66 -2.15 25.66
CA PRO A 245 -3.87 -1.45 26.04
C PRO A 245 -4.31 -1.73 27.48
N SER A 246 -4.04 -2.92 28.02
CA SER A 246 -4.41 -3.29 29.39
C SER A 246 -3.62 -2.54 30.47
N ARG A 247 -2.54 -1.83 30.08
CA ARG A 247 -1.58 -1.19 30.99
C ARG A 247 -0.78 -2.18 31.86
N ALA A 248 -0.83 -3.48 31.57
CA ALA A 248 -0.05 -4.48 32.29
C ALA A 248 1.47 -4.34 32.04
N THR A 249 1.84 -3.80 30.88
CA THR A 249 3.22 -3.44 30.54
C THR A 249 3.24 -2.17 29.68
N GLU A 250 4.44 -1.64 29.48
CA GLU A 250 4.69 -0.57 28.51
C GLU A 250 5.12 -1.11 27.15
N SER A 251 5.29 -2.43 27.00
CA SER A 251 5.70 -3.03 25.73
C SER A 251 4.55 -3.09 24.72
N PHE A 252 4.88 -2.92 23.45
CA PHE A 252 4.03 -3.24 22.30
C PHE A 252 4.47 -4.54 21.60
N TYR A 253 5.61 -5.10 22.02
CA TYR A 253 6.17 -6.32 21.44
C TYR A 253 5.50 -7.58 21.98
N THR A 254 5.37 -8.58 21.11
CA THR A 254 5.10 -9.97 21.49
C THR A 254 6.40 -10.68 21.85
N GLN A 255 6.28 -11.91 22.38
CA GLN A 255 7.44 -12.77 22.58
C GLN A 255 8.24 -13.03 21.29
N LYS A 256 7.59 -13.02 20.11
CA LYS A 256 8.26 -13.19 18.80
C LYS A 256 9.14 -11.98 18.44
N GLY A 257 8.85 -10.80 19.00
CA GLY A 257 9.61 -9.58 18.75
C GLY A 257 11.00 -9.54 19.38
N ASN A 258 11.41 -10.58 20.13
CA ASN A 258 12.71 -10.68 20.79
C ASN A 258 13.08 -9.46 21.69
N ALA A 259 12.09 -8.70 22.13
CA ALA A 259 12.29 -7.60 23.06
C ALA A 259 12.48 -8.12 24.50
N THR A 260 13.26 -7.39 25.31
CA THR A 260 13.47 -7.72 26.72
C THR A 260 12.18 -7.75 27.51
N THR A 261 11.21 -6.90 27.14
CA THR A 261 9.87 -6.86 27.71
C THR A 261 8.84 -7.09 26.60
N TYR A 262 7.86 -7.95 26.85
CA TYR A 262 6.77 -8.24 25.93
C TYR A 262 5.42 -8.22 26.66
N THR A 263 4.36 -7.98 25.91
CA THR A 263 2.98 -8.00 26.42
C THR A 263 2.36 -9.39 26.30
N THR A 264 1.43 -9.70 27.21
CA THR A 264 0.53 -10.86 27.14
C THR A 264 -0.89 -10.47 26.69
N PHE A 265 -1.07 -9.26 26.14
CA PHE A 265 -2.34 -8.81 25.60
C PHE A 265 -2.78 -9.74 24.47
N ASP A 266 -3.95 -10.37 24.64
CA ASP A 266 -4.48 -11.34 23.69
C ASP A 266 -5.45 -10.67 22.72
N ILE A 267 -4.94 -10.37 21.53
CA ILE A 267 -5.73 -9.77 20.45
C ILE A 267 -6.99 -10.60 20.11
N LYS A 268 -7.00 -11.92 20.32
CA LYS A 268 -8.18 -12.74 19.97
C LYS A 268 -9.40 -12.39 20.81
N LYS A 269 -9.21 -11.86 22.02
CA LYS A 269 -10.30 -11.47 22.92
C LYS A 269 -11.03 -10.22 22.44
N ILE A 270 -10.47 -9.44 21.52
CA ILE A 270 -11.18 -8.30 20.92
C ILE A 270 -12.39 -8.75 20.08
N ASN A 271 -12.50 -10.04 19.76
CA ASN A 271 -13.68 -10.58 19.09
C ASN A 271 -14.91 -10.65 20.03
N ASP A 272 -14.73 -10.44 21.34
CA ASP A 272 -15.80 -10.26 22.31
C ASP A 272 -15.84 -8.81 22.82
N PRO A 273 -16.86 -8.01 22.44
CA PRO A 273 -17.01 -6.63 22.90
C PRO A 273 -17.16 -6.48 24.43
N ALA A 274 -17.54 -7.55 25.14
CA ALA A 274 -17.63 -7.54 26.60
C ALA A 274 -16.27 -7.73 27.29
N SER A 275 -15.24 -8.21 26.58
CA SER A 275 -13.92 -8.48 27.13
C SER A 275 -13.21 -7.22 27.64
N THR A 276 -12.29 -7.43 28.58
CA THR A 276 -11.43 -6.35 29.10
C THR A 276 -10.50 -5.79 28.04
N GLU A 277 -9.98 -6.66 27.17
CA GLU A 277 -9.07 -6.35 26.08
C GLU A 277 -9.75 -5.44 25.06
N TYR A 278 -10.98 -5.78 24.67
CA TYR A 278 -11.77 -4.95 23.76
C TYR A 278 -12.01 -3.55 24.32
N LYS A 279 -12.44 -3.44 25.58
CA LYS A 279 -12.73 -2.16 26.23
C LYS A 279 -11.48 -1.29 26.38
N ALA A 280 -10.35 -1.89 26.77
CA ALA A 280 -9.08 -1.19 26.90
C ALA A 280 -8.58 -0.67 25.55
N MET A 281 -8.63 -1.53 24.53
CA MET A 281 -8.29 -1.19 23.15
C MET A 281 -9.17 -0.06 22.60
N LEU A 282 -10.49 -0.16 22.77
CA LEU A 282 -11.43 0.85 22.29
C LEU A 282 -11.23 2.20 22.97
N SER A 283 -10.92 2.20 24.28
CA SER A 283 -10.58 3.42 25.03
C SER A 283 -9.37 4.15 24.44
N ASP A 284 -8.35 3.43 23.99
CA ASP A 284 -7.18 4.04 23.36
C ASP A 284 -7.51 4.59 21.97
N ILE A 285 -8.28 3.84 21.17
CA ILE A 285 -8.78 4.33 19.87
C ILE A 285 -9.58 5.61 20.05
N ASP A 286 -10.47 5.66 21.04
CA ASP A 286 -11.31 6.83 21.32
C ASP A 286 -10.47 8.04 21.71
N TYR A 287 -9.45 7.87 22.55
CA TYR A 287 -8.54 8.96 22.94
C TYR A 287 -7.74 9.48 21.74
N THR A 288 -7.07 8.58 20.99
CA THR A 288 -6.28 8.96 19.81
C THR A 288 -7.15 9.63 18.74
N ALA A 289 -8.40 9.19 18.58
CA ALA A 289 -9.34 9.82 17.67
C ALA A 289 -9.61 11.29 18.03
N THR A 290 -9.61 11.66 19.31
CA THR A 290 -9.78 13.08 19.72
C THR A 290 -8.60 13.95 19.28
N LEU A 291 -7.37 13.42 19.35
CA LEU A 291 -6.16 14.12 18.89
C LEU A 291 -6.21 14.32 17.37
N LEU A 292 -6.51 13.27 16.61
CA LEU A 292 -6.71 13.35 15.16
C LEU A 292 -7.86 14.30 14.78
N LYS A 293 -8.92 14.38 15.60
CA LYS A 293 -10.05 15.28 15.38
C LYS A 293 -9.66 16.75 15.55
N SER A 294 -8.70 17.04 16.42
CA SER A 294 -8.17 18.39 16.55
C SER A 294 -7.44 18.85 15.28
N LEU A 295 -6.74 17.93 14.58
CA LEU A 295 -6.12 18.20 13.27
C LEU A 295 -7.19 18.43 12.20
N GLN A 296 -8.28 17.64 12.20
CA GLN A 296 -9.41 17.89 11.31
C GLN A 296 -10.01 19.30 11.51
N THR A 297 -10.22 19.69 12.77
CA THR A 297 -10.74 21.02 13.12
C THR A 297 -9.81 22.14 12.64
N ALA A 298 -8.50 21.86 12.55
CA ALA A 298 -7.50 22.76 12.00
C ALA A 298 -7.36 22.67 10.46
N ASN A 299 -8.24 21.92 9.77
CA ASN A 299 -8.19 21.66 8.33
C ASN A 299 -6.86 21.02 7.89
N ILE A 300 -6.32 20.10 8.71
CA ILE A 300 -5.08 19.39 8.42
C ILE A 300 -5.42 17.95 8.02
N PRO A 301 -5.08 17.54 6.79
CA PRO A 301 -5.16 16.15 6.38
C PRO A 301 -3.98 15.36 6.96
N VAL A 302 -4.23 14.09 7.27
CA VAL A 302 -3.26 13.19 7.90
C VAL A 302 -3.18 11.91 7.10
N ILE A 303 -1.96 11.47 6.80
CA ILE A 303 -1.73 10.09 6.37
C ILE A 303 -1.63 9.24 7.63
N TRP A 304 -2.59 8.33 7.82
CA TRP A 304 -2.73 7.50 9.02
C TRP A 304 -2.31 6.06 8.71
N ARG A 305 -1.21 5.61 9.32
CA ARG A 305 -0.63 4.28 9.14
C ARG A 305 -0.63 3.49 10.46
N PRO A 306 -1.82 3.05 10.94
CA PRO A 306 -1.93 2.26 12.16
C PRO A 306 -1.58 0.79 11.92
N LEU A 307 -1.33 0.05 13.01
CA LEU A 307 -1.16 -1.41 13.01
C LEU A 307 -0.10 -1.88 11.99
N HIS A 308 0.98 -1.13 11.83
CA HIS A 308 2.03 -1.40 10.85
C HIS A 308 2.78 -2.71 11.15
N GLU A 309 3.40 -3.28 10.12
CA GLU A 309 4.20 -4.51 10.18
C GLU A 309 3.47 -5.75 10.77
N ALA A 310 2.15 -5.79 10.65
CA ALA A 310 1.32 -6.76 11.35
C ALA A 310 1.69 -8.22 11.07
N ALA A 311 1.95 -8.61 9.82
CA ALA A 311 2.27 -10.01 9.50
C ALA A 311 3.65 -10.47 9.99
N GLY A 312 4.52 -9.53 10.40
CA GLY A 312 5.75 -9.84 11.13
C GLY A 312 5.46 -10.53 12.46
N GLY A 313 4.32 -10.22 13.10
CA GLY A 313 3.86 -10.82 14.35
C GLY A 313 4.66 -10.45 15.59
N TRP A 314 5.62 -9.53 15.47
CA TRP A 314 6.42 -9.02 16.58
C TRP A 314 5.70 -7.95 17.39
N PHE A 315 4.62 -7.36 16.88
CA PHE A 315 3.73 -6.47 17.63
C PHE A 315 2.42 -7.17 18.02
N TRP A 316 1.82 -6.78 19.14
CA TRP A 316 0.64 -7.49 19.67
C TRP A 316 -0.54 -7.51 18.70
N TRP A 317 -0.72 -6.46 17.89
CA TRP A 317 -1.77 -6.41 16.87
C TRP A 317 -1.51 -7.40 15.72
N GLY A 318 -0.28 -7.88 15.56
CA GLY A 318 0.13 -8.86 14.56
C GLY A 318 0.12 -10.31 15.05
N ALA A 319 -0.21 -10.56 16.32
CA ALA A 319 -0.15 -11.91 16.91
C ALA A 319 -1.15 -12.91 16.29
N ASP A 320 -2.22 -12.41 15.67
CA ASP A 320 -3.23 -13.21 14.97
C ASP A 320 -3.80 -12.42 13.78
N GLY A 321 -3.69 -12.96 12.57
CA GLY A 321 -4.05 -12.23 11.35
C GLY A 321 -5.54 -11.91 11.23
N ALA A 322 -6.41 -12.86 11.56
CA ALA A 322 -7.86 -12.64 11.50
C ALA A 322 -8.31 -11.57 12.50
N SER A 323 -7.76 -11.58 13.71
CA SER A 323 -8.05 -10.56 14.73
C SER A 323 -7.43 -9.21 14.37
N CYS A 324 -6.25 -9.18 13.74
CA CYS A 324 -5.64 -7.95 13.20
C CYS A 324 -6.54 -7.28 12.16
N LYS A 325 -7.03 -8.08 11.21
CA LYS A 325 -7.99 -7.66 10.18
C LYS A 325 -9.22 -7.02 10.81
N LYS A 326 -9.81 -7.70 11.79
CA LYS A 326 -10.98 -7.21 12.53
C LYS A 326 -10.67 -5.92 13.32
N LEU A 327 -9.49 -5.83 13.94
CA LEU A 327 -9.03 -4.63 14.65
C LEU A 327 -8.94 -3.41 13.73
N TYR A 328 -8.34 -3.56 12.55
CA TYR A 328 -8.23 -2.47 11.58
C TYR A 328 -9.62 -1.95 11.18
N GLN A 329 -10.57 -2.86 10.93
CA GLN A 329 -11.95 -2.51 10.58
C GLN A 329 -12.70 -1.83 11.75
N ILE A 330 -12.52 -2.32 12.99
CA ILE A 330 -13.04 -1.67 14.20
C ILE A 330 -12.47 -0.25 14.34
N MET A 331 -11.16 -0.08 14.15
CA MET A 331 -10.51 1.22 14.24
C MET A 331 -11.05 2.18 13.18
N TYR A 332 -11.17 1.72 11.94
CA TYR A 332 -11.76 2.50 10.85
C TYR A 332 -13.18 2.94 11.18
N ASP A 333 -14.07 2.02 11.56
CA ASP A 333 -15.45 2.34 11.88
C ASP A 333 -15.55 3.29 13.08
N ARG A 334 -14.73 3.06 14.11
CA ARG A 334 -14.73 3.92 15.30
C ARG A 334 -14.23 5.32 14.97
N MET A 335 -13.13 5.45 14.22
CA MET A 335 -12.57 6.74 13.85
C MET A 335 -13.42 7.48 12.82
N VAL A 336 -13.80 6.81 11.72
CA VAL A 336 -14.50 7.44 10.59
C VAL A 336 -15.99 7.62 10.85
N ASN A 337 -16.68 6.58 11.34
CA ASN A 337 -18.14 6.61 11.44
C ASN A 337 -18.61 7.17 12.79
N PHE A 338 -18.02 6.72 13.90
CA PHE A 338 -18.37 7.20 15.24
C PHE A 338 -17.78 8.59 15.52
N HIS A 339 -16.45 8.77 15.46
CA HIS A 339 -15.79 10.06 15.72
C HIS A 339 -15.87 11.06 14.53
N GLY A 340 -16.29 10.60 13.37
CA GLY A 340 -16.46 11.46 12.19
C GLY A 340 -15.13 12.01 11.67
N LEU A 341 -14.04 11.24 11.77
CA LEU A 341 -12.76 11.57 11.17
C LEU A 341 -12.83 11.37 9.66
N LYS A 342 -12.70 12.47 8.94
CA LYS A 342 -12.81 12.62 7.48
C LYS A 342 -11.53 13.19 6.87
N ASN A 343 -10.54 13.53 7.69
CA ASN A 343 -9.25 14.06 7.29
C ASN A 343 -8.14 13.00 7.16
N LEU A 344 -8.47 11.71 7.31
CA LEU A 344 -7.50 10.62 7.31
C LEU A 344 -7.39 9.96 5.94
N ILE A 345 -6.16 9.67 5.52
CA ILE A 345 -5.80 8.81 4.39
C ILE A 345 -5.19 7.53 4.97
N TRP A 346 -5.85 6.39 4.77
CA TRP A 346 -5.52 5.13 5.44
C TRP A 346 -4.42 4.35 4.73
N VAL A 347 -3.36 4.04 5.44
CA VAL A 347 -2.23 3.25 4.94
C VAL A 347 -2.22 1.87 5.60
N TRP A 348 -2.10 0.83 4.80
CA TRP A 348 -1.84 -0.54 5.27
C TRP A 348 -0.40 -0.93 4.96
N THR A 349 0.39 -1.27 5.97
CA THR A 349 1.75 -1.79 5.78
C THR A 349 1.70 -3.28 5.44
N ARG A 350 2.08 -3.63 4.21
CA ARG A 350 2.14 -5.00 3.70
C ARG A 350 3.48 -5.64 4.09
N GLU A 351 3.41 -6.76 4.80
CA GLU A 351 4.52 -7.72 4.99
C GLU A 351 4.34 -8.92 4.06
N PRO A 352 5.32 -9.80 3.80
CA PRO A 352 5.09 -11.04 3.03
C PRO A 352 4.04 -11.96 3.70
N ASN A 353 3.26 -12.71 2.89
CA ASN A 353 2.22 -13.66 3.36
C ASN A 353 1.15 -13.07 4.33
N ASP A 354 0.55 -11.93 3.98
CA ASP A 354 -0.37 -11.14 4.82
C ASP A 354 -1.84 -11.35 4.47
N GLU A 355 -2.20 -12.34 3.65
CA GLU A 355 -3.55 -12.47 3.09
C GLU A 355 -4.60 -12.58 4.22
N ALA A 356 -4.21 -13.20 5.33
CA ALA A 356 -5.00 -13.29 6.55
C ALA A 356 -5.16 -11.96 7.32
N PHE A 357 -4.32 -10.97 7.06
CA PHE A 357 -4.23 -9.68 7.75
C PHE A 357 -4.88 -8.53 6.97
N TYR A 358 -4.78 -8.52 5.63
CA TYR A 358 -5.26 -7.39 4.82
C TYR A 358 -6.74 -7.03 5.12
N PRO A 359 -7.03 -5.78 5.53
CA PRO A 359 -8.38 -5.34 5.97
C PRO A 359 -9.41 -5.25 4.84
N GLY A 360 -8.96 -5.23 3.59
CA GLY A 360 -9.80 -5.14 2.39
C GLY A 360 -9.79 -3.75 1.75
N ASP A 361 -10.09 -3.70 0.44
CA ASP A 361 -9.97 -2.49 -0.38
C ASP A 361 -10.84 -1.31 0.08
N ALA A 362 -11.89 -1.58 0.86
CA ALA A 362 -12.81 -0.59 1.42
C ALA A 362 -12.27 0.15 2.65
N TYR A 363 -11.08 -0.23 3.16
CA TYR A 363 -10.48 0.32 4.38
C TYR A 363 -9.11 0.96 4.15
N VAL A 364 -8.54 0.81 2.95
CA VAL A 364 -7.15 1.18 2.65
C VAL A 364 -7.10 2.12 1.46
N ASP A 365 -6.43 3.26 1.58
CA ASP A 365 -6.19 4.20 0.49
C ASP A 365 -4.86 3.93 -0.23
N ILE A 366 -3.82 3.61 0.57
CA ILE A 366 -2.42 3.47 0.13
C ILE A 366 -1.81 2.23 0.78
N VAL A 367 -0.90 1.57 0.08
CA VAL A 367 -0.14 0.42 0.61
C VAL A 367 1.28 0.86 0.95
N GLY A 368 1.67 0.64 2.20
CA GLY A 368 3.03 0.81 2.70
C GLY A 368 3.85 -0.48 2.63
N ARG A 369 5.16 -0.34 2.50
CA ARG A 369 6.13 -1.40 2.71
C ARG A 369 7.28 -0.85 3.55
N ASP A 370 7.61 -1.54 4.63
CA ASP A 370 8.74 -1.19 5.50
C ASP A 370 9.96 -2.04 5.08
N ILE A 371 11.07 -1.39 4.69
CA ILE A 371 12.23 -2.05 4.07
C ILE A 371 13.53 -1.67 4.79
N TYR A 372 14.05 -2.60 5.58
CA TYR A 372 15.34 -2.46 6.25
C TYR A 372 16.39 -3.35 5.58
N LYS A 373 17.12 -2.76 4.62
CA LYS A 373 18.26 -3.38 3.93
C LYS A 373 19.48 -2.45 3.98
N ASP A 374 20.23 -2.54 5.05
CA ASP A 374 21.31 -1.60 5.36
C ASP A 374 22.37 -1.55 4.26
N GLY A 375 22.64 -0.35 3.75
CA GLY A 375 23.57 -0.07 2.65
C GLY A 375 23.04 -0.41 1.25
N ASP A 376 21.85 -0.99 1.12
CA ASP A 376 21.21 -1.27 -0.17
C ASP A 376 20.39 -0.06 -0.65
N HIS A 377 20.94 0.65 -1.64
CA HIS A 377 20.28 1.77 -2.32
C HIS A 377 19.66 1.37 -3.67
N GLY A 378 19.42 0.09 -3.89
CA GLY A 378 18.66 -0.42 -5.04
C GLY A 378 17.23 0.12 -5.04
N SER A 379 16.62 0.21 -6.23
CA SER A 379 15.26 0.74 -6.45
C SER A 379 14.15 -0.03 -5.73
N GLN A 380 14.45 -1.25 -5.27
CA GLN A 380 13.49 -2.23 -4.76
C GLN A 380 12.34 -2.50 -5.77
N VAL A 381 12.63 -2.40 -7.08
CA VAL A 381 11.61 -2.48 -8.16
C VAL A 381 10.83 -3.79 -8.18
N ILE A 382 11.47 -4.92 -7.83
CA ILE A 382 10.80 -6.22 -7.77
C ILE A 382 9.70 -6.20 -6.70
N GLU A 383 10.00 -5.66 -5.52
CA GLU A 383 9.02 -5.51 -4.44
C GLU A 383 7.89 -4.56 -4.86
N PHE A 384 8.24 -3.40 -5.42
CA PHE A 384 7.27 -2.43 -5.93
C PHE A 384 6.30 -3.06 -6.94
N ASN A 385 6.82 -3.76 -7.94
CA ASN A 385 6.03 -4.36 -9.00
C ASN A 385 5.14 -5.51 -8.49
N ASN A 386 5.62 -6.27 -7.51
CA ASN A 386 4.85 -7.33 -6.86
C ASN A 386 3.65 -6.74 -6.10
N LEU A 387 3.88 -5.70 -5.30
CA LEU A 387 2.81 -4.98 -4.61
C LEU A 387 1.82 -4.37 -5.60
N ASN A 388 2.33 -3.71 -6.66
CA ASN A 388 1.48 -3.07 -7.66
C ASN A 388 0.59 -4.09 -8.37
N THR A 389 1.13 -5.27 -8.69
CA THR A 389 0.37 -6.36 -9.29
C THR A 389 -0.64 -6.96 -8.31
N LEU A 390 -0.24 -7.18 -7.06
CA LEU A 390 -1.10 -7.75 -6.02
C LEU A 390 -2.37 -6.92 -5.80
N TYR A 391 -2.24 -5.60 -5.82
CA TYR A 391 -3.37 -4.67 -5.67
C TYR A 391 -3.96 -4.22 -7.02
N GLY A 392 -3.62 -4.90 -8.12
CA GLY A 392 -4.16 -4.65 -9.46
C GLY A 392 -3.93 -3.22 -9.98
N GLY A 393 -2.87 -2.55 -9.51
CA GLY A 393 -2.55 -1.16 -9.83
C GLY A 393 -3.53 -0.13 -9.25
N LYS A 394 -4.43 -0.53 -8.34
CA LYS A 394 -5.52 0.32 -7.81
C LYS A 394 -5.15 1.16 -6.60
N LYS A 395 -4.02 0.87 -5.96
CA LYS A 395 -3.53 1.59 -4.78
C LYS A 395 -2.17 2.22 -5.11
N MET A 396 -1.91 3.41 -4.59
CA MET A 396 -0.54 3.93 -4.55
C MET A 396 0.29 3.09 -3.58
N ILE A 397 1.58 2.93 -3.89
CA ILE A 397 2.51 2.14 -3.09
C ILE A 397 3.66 3.03 -2.65
N THR A 398 4.12 2.84 -1.42
CA THR A 398 5.14 3.67 -0.79
C THR A 398 6.11 2.86 0.05
N ILE A 399 7.32 3.39 0.24
CA ILE A 399 8.25 2.90 1.26
C ILE A 399 7.90 3.65 2.55
N SER A 400 7.05 3.04 3.37
CA SER A 400 6.51 3.69 4.56
C SER A 400 7.51 3.79 5.71
N GLU A 401 8.50 2.91 5.74
CA GLU A 401 9.71 3.01 6.56
C GLU A 401 10.90 2.43 5.79
N SER A 402 12.11 2.94 6.06
CA SER A 402 13.33 2.30 5.59
C SER A 402 14.52 2.47 6.54
N GLY A 403 15.52 1.63 6.36
CA GLY A 403 16.89 1.98 6.72
C GLY A 403 17.49 2.85 5.61
N SER A 404 18.24 2.21 4.71
CA SER A 404 18.70 2.81 3.46
C SER A 404 17.55 3.03 2.48
N PHE A 405 17.39 4.26 1.96
CA PHE A 405 16.39 4.55 0.94
C PHE A 405 16.96 4.33 -0.48
N PRO A 406 16.13 4.11 -1.50
CA PRO A 406 16.60 3.93 -2.87
C PRO A 406 17.28 5.16 -3.48
N ASP A 407 18.38 4.95 -4.20
CA ASP A 407 19.03 6.01 -4.97
C ASP A 407 18.14 6.43 -6.16
N VAL A 408 17.99 7.74 -6.37
CA VAL A 408 17.17 8.33 -7.43
C VAL A 408 17.54 7.86 -8.85
N THR A 409 18.82 7.60 -9.11
CA THR A 409 19.27 7.04 -10.39
C THR A 409 18.67 5.64 -10.61
N ASN A 410 18.67 4.80 -9.57
CA ASN A 410 18.09 3.45 -9.66
C ASN A 410 16.57 3.51 -9.80
N LEU A 411 15.90 4.38 -9.03
CA LEU A 411 14.45 4.60 -9.14
C LEU A 411 14.03 4.93 -10.59
N ILE A 412 14.73 5.87 -11.23
CA ILE A 412 14.44 6.30 -12.62
C ILE A 412 14.78 5.20 -13.62
N ASN A 413 15.95 4.55 -13.47
CA ASN A 413 16.41 3.52 -14.38
C ASN A 413 15.47 2.31 -14.40
N ASP A 414 15.04 1.86 -13.23
CA ASP A 414 14.17 0.68 -13.08
C ASP A 414 12.67 1.02 -13.23
N GLY A 415 12.31 2.31 -13.15
CA GLY A 415 10.90 2.74 -13.21
C GLY A 415 10.10 2.33 -11.97
N ALA A 416 10.74 2.33 -10.80
CA ALA A 416 10.12 2.08 -9.51
C ALA A 416 9.37 3.35 -9.05
N GLY A 417 8.04 3.29 -9.11
CA GLY A 417 7.16 4.45 -8.93
C GLY A 417 6.66 4.65 -7.50
N TRP A 418 7.52 4.48 -6.49
CA TRP A 418 7.14 4.68 -5.08
C TRP A 418 6.61 6.10 -4.84
N SER A 419 5.57 6.24 -4.01
CA SER A 419 4.91 7.53 -3.72
C SER A 419 5.77 8.43 -2.83
N TRP A 420 6.27 7.89 -1.72
CA TRP A 420 7.28 8.53 -0.87
C TRP A 420 8.28 7.49 -0.33
N TRP A 421 9.31 7.97 0.34
CA TRP A 421 10.14 7.16 1.22
C TRP A 421 10.28 7.83 2.58
N MET A 422 10.63 7.06 3.61
CA MET A 422 10.80 7.60 4.96
C MET A 422 11.80 6.76 5.76
N PRO A 423 13.12 7.07 5.73
CA PRO A 423 14.05 6.49 6.68
C PRO A 423 13.59 6.74 8.10
N TRP A 424 13.89 5.78 8.97
CA TRP A 424 13.61 5.91 10.38
C TRP A 424 14.49 6.99 11.02
N TYR A 425 14.18 7.33 12.28
CA TYR A 425 14.85 8.39 13.02
C TYR A 425 16.30 8.04 13.41
N GLY A 426 17.05 9.04 13.87
CA GLY A 426 18.42 8.90 14.36
C GLY A 426 19.38 8.37 13.30
N GLY A 427 20.15 7.33 13.64
CA GLY A 427 21.22 6.80 12.79
C GLY A 427 20.78 6.43 11.36
N TYR A 428 19.55 5.97 11.17
CA TYR A 428 19.02 5.66 9.84
C TYR A 428 18.95 6.90 8.94
N THR A 429 18.69 8.08 9.49
CA THR A 429 18.70 9.34 8.74
C THR A 429 20.08 10.00 8.74
N GLU A 430 20.78 9.96 9.86
CA GLU A 430 21.97 10.78 10.13
C GLU A 430 23.30 10.11 9.77
N SER A 431 23.34 8.77 9.72
CA SER A 431 24.58 8.01 9.53
C SER A 431 24.78 7.56 8.08
N ALA A 432 26.01 7.70 7.62
CA ALA A 432 26.45 7.20 6.32
C ALA A 432 26.45 5.67 6.19
N THR A 433 26.31 4.93 7.30
CA THR A 433 26.05 3.47 7.26
C THR A 433 24.76 3.17 6.48
N TYR A 434 23.75 4.02 6.64
CA TYR A 434 22.45 3.85 6.01
C TYR A 434 22.28 4.81 4.84
N ASN A 435 22.50 6.11 5.05
CA ASN A 435 22.26 7.15 4.06
C ASN A 435 23.31 8.25 4.21
N SER A 436 24.29 8.31 3.30
CA SER A 436 25.35 9.33 3.36
C SER A 436 24.82 10.74 3.05
N LEU A 437 25.49 11.77 3.57
CA LEU A 437 25.14 13.17 3.26
C LEU A 437 25.27 13.47 1.76
N ASP A 438 26.21 12.84 1.06
CA ASP A 438 26.34 13.00 -0.39
C ASP A 438 25.15 12.38 -1.13
N LEU A 439 24.64 11.24 -0.66
CA LEU A 439 23.40 10.67 -1.18
C LEU A 439 22.20 11.59 -0.91
N TRP A 440 22.04 12.12 0.31
CA TRP A 440 20.98 13.08 0.61
C TRP A 440 21.02 14.31 -0.31
N LYS A 441 22.21 14.90 -0.49
CA LYS A 441 22.40 16.03 -1.43
C LYS A 441 22.05 15.64 -2.86
N LYS A 442 22.44 14.45 -3.31
CA LYS A 442 22.09 13.92 -4.64
C LYS A 442 20.57 13.77 -4.79
N MET A 443 19.88 13.23 -3.80
CA MET A 443 18.43 13.08 -3.82
C MET A 443 17.74 14.45 -3.91
N PHE A 444 18.07 15.37 -2.99
CA PHE A 444 17.45 16.70 -2.91
C PHE A 444 17.79 17.65 -4.06
N ALA A 445 18.81 17.33 -4.86
CA ALA A 445 19.14 18.05 -6.08
C ALA A 445 18.42 17.50 -7.32
N SER A 446 17.72 16.36 -7.21
CA SER A 446 17.05 15.74 -8.35
C SER A 446 15.65 16.27 -8.53
N ASP A 447 15.30 16.67 -9.76
CA ASP A 447 13.92 17.03 -10.11
C ASP A 447 12.92 15.90 -9.83
N TYR A 448 13.34 14.64 -9.75
CA TYR A 448 12.45 13.51 -9.47
C TYR A 448 11.98 13.46 -8.01
N VAL A 449 12.71 14.14 -7.11
CA VAL A 449 12.45 14.19 -5.68
C VAL A 449 11.79 15.51 -5.33
N ILE A 450 10.66 15.46 -4.63
CA ILE A 450 10.01 16.67 -4.10
C ILE A 450 10.55 16.96 -2.70
N THR A 451 11.01 18.19 -2.47
CA THR A 451 11.40 18.74 -1.16
C THR A 451 10.41 19.79 -0.65
N LEU A 452 10.47 20.14 0.64
CA LEU A 452 9.48 21.00 1.28
C LEU A 452 9.34 22.39 0.63
N ASP A 453 10.44 22.96 0.13
CA ASP A 453 10.47 24.25 -0.57
C ASP A 453 9.73 24.24 -1.91
N GLU A 454 9.47 23.05 -2.48
CA GLU A 454 8.77 22.86 -3.75
C GLU A 454 7.27 22.58 -3.54
N MET A 455 6.83 22.44 -2.28
CA MET A 455 5.45 22.08 -1.98
C MET A 455 4.47 23.20 -2.34
N PRO A 456 3.45 22.91 -3.16
CA PRO A 456 2.38 23.86 -3.41
C PRO A 456 1.49 23.97 -2.18
N ASN A 457 0.60 24.97 -2.17
CA ASN A 457 -0.54 24.96 -1.26
C ASN A 457 -1.57 23.93 -1.73
N TYR A 458 -1.26 22.64 -1.55
CA TYR A 458 -2.07 21.52 -2.03
C TYR A 458 -3.48 21.55 -1.43
N LYS A 459 -3.65 22.08 -0.21
CA LYS A 459 -4.92 22.16 0.52
C LYS A 459 -6.02 22.94 -0.24
N ASN A 460 -5.65 23.75 -1.24
CA ASN A 460 -6.57 24.56 -2.05
C ASN A 460 -6.73 24.07 -3.49
N CYS A 461 -6.65 22.76 -3.74
CA CYS A 461 -6.87 22.20 -5.07
C CYS A 461 -8.32 22.38 -5.57
N THR A 462 -8.49 22.37 -6.89
CA THR A 462 -9.79 22.24 -7.55
C THR A 462 -10.05 20.75 -7.82
N LEU A 463 -11.01 20.17 -7.10
CA LEU A 463 -11.45 18.80 -7.35
C LEU A 463 -12.37 18.80 -8.57
N VAL A 464 -12.05 18.01 -9.59
CA VAL A 464 -12.94 17.79 -10.73
C VAL A 464 -13.97 16.74 -10.31
N SER A 465 -15.19 17.17 -9.98
CA SER A 465 -16.26 16.25 -9.59
C SER A 465 -16.72 15.43 -10.81
N GLY A 466 -16.52 14.12 -10.76
CA GLY A 466 -17.40 13.20 -11.47
C GLY A 466 -18.70 13.13 -10.68
N ILE A 467 -19.81 13.55 -11.29
CA ILE A 467 -21.21 13.48 -10.83
C ILE A 467 -21.34 13.11 -9.34
N GLU A 468 -21.30 14.13 -8.49
CA GLU A 468 -21.88 14.01 -7.16
C GLU A 468 -23.38 13.78 -7.37
N GLU A 469 -23.89 12.59 -7.07
CA GLU A 469 -25.29 12.50 -6.66
C GLU A 469 -25.41 13.44 -5.46
N GLU A 470 -26.17 14.53 -5.61
CA GLU A 470 -26.67 15.33 -4.50
C GLU A 470 -27.47 14.40 -3.57
N VAL A 471 -26.78 13.69 -2.68
CA VAL A 471 -27.42 13.13 -1.50
C VAL A 471 -27.64 14.34 -0.60
N SER A 472 -28.88 14.80 -0.55
CA SER A 472 -29.33 15.80 0.41
C SER A 472 -28.87 15.36 1.80
N GLU A 473 -27.79 15.96 2.32
CA GLU A 473 -27.32 15.69 3.67
C GLU A 473 -28.44 16.08 4.63
N SER A 474 -29.08 15.08 5.24
CA SER A 474 -29.86 15.34 6.45
C SER A 474 -28.87 15.71 7.54
N LYS A 475 -28.60 17.01 7.69
CA LYS A 475 -27.69 17.59 8.68
C LYS A 475 -27.82 16.83 10.02
N GLY A 476 -26.76 16.09 10.37
CA GLY A 476 -26.62 15.43 11.68
C GLY A 476 -27.09 13.98 11.81
N LEU A 477 -27.83 13.41 10.85
CA LEU A 477 -28.22 12.00 10.91
C LEU A 477 -27.06 11.11 10.45
N LYS A 478 -26.49 10.31 11.35
CA LYS A 478 -25.44 9.33 11.06
C LYS A 478 -26.02 7.93 11.21
N ILE A 479 -25.91 7.12 10.16
CA ILE A 479 -26.32 5.71 10.19
C ILE A 479 -25.18 4.86 9.65
N TYR A 480 -24.76 3.85 10.41
CA TYR A 480 -23.70 2.92 9.99
C TYR A 480 -23.86 1.57 10.67
N PHE A 481 -23.33 0.52 10.05
CA PHE A 481 -23.13 -0.76 10.73
C PHE A 481 -21.86 -0.69 11.56
N SER A 482 -21.94 -1.04 12.83
CA SER A 482 -20.81 -1.09 13.75
C SER A 482 -20.32 -2.52 13.85
N GLU A 483 -19.21 -2.83 13.17
CA GLU A 483 -18.53 -4.12 13.31
C GLU A 483 -18.11 -4.41 14.77
N ALA A 484 -17.93 -3.33 15.53
CA ALA A 484 -17.62 -3.29 16.95
C ALA A 484 -18.72 -3.89 17.84
N THR A 485 -19.98 -3.62 17.54
CA THR A 485 -21.12 -4.03 18.38
C THR A 485 -22.04 -5.03 17.69
N GLY A 486 -21.88 -5.25 16.38
CA GLY A 486 -22.81 -6.03 15.57
C GLY A 486 -24.15 -5.33 15.37
N ASN A 487 -24.24 -4.03 15.67
CA ASN A 487 -25.45 -3.24 15.63
C ASN A 487 -25.40 -2.24 14.47
N VAL A 488 -26.56 -1.92 13.92
CA VAL A 488 -26.74 -0.67 13.19
C VAL A 488 -26.88 0.46 14.21
N ILE A 489 -25.98 1.42 14.13
CA ILE A 489 -25.96 2.61 14.99
C ILE A 489 -26.58 3.77 14.23
N VAL A 490 -27.53 4.44 14.87
CA VAL A 490 -28.22 5.60 14.32
C VAL A 490 -28.13 6.73 15.34
N ASN A 491 -27.39 7.77 14.99
CA ASN A 491 -27.29 8.99 15.78
C ASN A 491 -27.97 10.12 15.02
N SER A 492 -28.93 10.78 15.65
CA SER A 492 -29.79 11.79 15.04
C SER A 492 -29.86 13.03 15.93
N PRO A 493 -29.89 14.25 15.35
CA PRO A 493 -30.10 15.47 16.12
C PRO A 493 -31.52 15.56 16.69
N GLU A 494 -32.46 14.78 16.14
CA GLU A 494 -33.86 14.73 16.53
C GLU A 494 -34.23 13.32 16.98
N VAL A 495 -35.19 13.22 17.88
CA VAL A 495 -35.76 11.93 18.31
C VAL A 495 -36.38 11.23 17.10
N ILE A 496 -35.97 9.99 16.86
CA ILE A 496 -36.55 9.16 15.80
C ILE A 496 -37.69 8.33 16.38
N GLY A 497 -38.80 8.23 15.66
CA GLY A 497 -39.98 7.44 16.02
C GLY A 497 -39.96 6.02 15.45
N GLN A 498 -39.40 5.85 14.25
CA GLN A 498 -39.30 4.58 13.54
C GLN A 498 -37.96 4.44 12.80
N LEU A 499 -37.34 3.27 12.94
CA LEU A 499 -36.21 2.85 12.13
C LEU A 499 -36.60 1.64 11.27
N THR A 500 -36.29 1.69 9.98
CA THR A 500 -36.54 0.58 9.05
C THR A 500 -35.27 0.28 8.26
N ILE A 501 -34.86 -0.97 8.21
CA ILE A 501 -33.70 -1.47 7.47
C ILE A 501 -34.21 -2.35 6.34
N PHE A 502 -33.77 -2.07 5.12
CA PHE A 502 -34.11 -2.80 3.91
C PHE A 502 -32.87 -3.50 3.35
N ASN A 503 -33.06 -4.66 2.72
CA ASN A 503 -32.04 -5.24 1.86
C ASN A 503 -32.04 -4.57 0.47
N THR A 504 -31.13 -4.99 -0.42
CA THR A 504 -31.02 -4.43 -1.79
C THR A 504 -32.20 -4.73 -2.70
N LEU A 505 -33.09 -5.66 -2.33
CA LEU A 505 -34.33 -5.94 -3.04
C LEU A 505 -35.49 -5.04 -2.56
N GLY A 506 -35.25 -4.16 -1.58
CA GLY A 506 -36.26 -3.30 -0.98
C GLY A 506 -37.11 -3.99 0.07
N GLU A 507 -36.77 -5.22 0.49
CA GLU A 507 -37.49 -5.94 1.54
C GLU A 507 -37.07 -5.44 2.93
N ILE A 508 -38.04 -5.21 3.81
CA ILE A 508 -37.78 -4.84 5.21
C ILE A 508 -37.19 -6.05 5.94
N VAL A 509 -35.94 -5.93 6.39
CA VAL A 509 -35.25 -6.95 7.18
C VAL A 509 -35.32 -6.66 8.68
N ILE A 510 -35.41 -5.38 9.07
CA ILE A 510 -35.62 -4.97 10.46
C ILE A 510 -36.50 -3.72 10.49
N GLN A 511 -37.49 -3.69 11.37
CA GLN A 511 -38.29 -2.49 11.64
C GLN A 511 -38.48 -2.35 13.15
N LYS A 512 -38.23 -1.17 13.69
CA LYS A 512 -38.26 -0.93 15.14
C LYS A 512 -38.86 0.44 15.43
N SER A 513 -39.87 0.47 16.28
CA SER A 513 -40.30 1.72 16.92
C SER A 513 -39.28 2.12 17.97
N VAL A 514 -38.85 3.36 17.91
CA VAL A 514 -37.78 3.93 18.72
C VAL A 514 -38.25 5.27 19.28
N ASN A 515 -37.59 5.74 20.34
CA ASN A 515 -37.86 7.05 20.93
C ASN A 515 -36.56 7.60 21.51
N SER A 516 -35.55 7.74 20.66
CA SER A 516 -34.19 8.14 21.05
C SER A 516 -33.51 8.88 19.91
N THR A 517 -32.55 9.72 20.27
CA THR A 517 -31.59 10.35 19.36
C THR A 517 -30.38 9.45 19.08
N ASN A 518 -30.10 8.48 19.95
CA ASN A 518 -29.05 7.47 19.79
C ASN A 518 -29.69 6.08 19.86
N ILE A 519 -29.65 5.35 18.76
CA ILE A 519 -30.33 4.06 18.61
C ILE A 519 -29.30 3.03 18.21
N GLU A 520 -29.33 1.89 18.88
CA GLU A 520 -28.61 0.69 18.48
C GLU A 520 -29.59 -0.42 18.15
N VAL A 521 -29.47 -0.98 16.95
CA VAL A 521 -30.30 -2.08 16.46
C VAL A 521 -29.43 -3.30 16.20
N PRO A 522 -29.58 -4.38 16.98
CA PRO A 522 -28.88 -5.63 16.72
C PRO A 522 -29.10 -6.11 15.29
N ALA A 523 -28.00 -6.34 14.57
CA ALA A 523 -28.01 -6.70 13.16
C ALA A 523 -27.03 -7.86 12.86
N LEU A 524 -26.55 -8.57 13.90
CA LEU A 524 -25.69 -9.75 13.77
C LEU A 524 -26.30 -10.85 12.88
N ASN A 525 -27.63 -11.00 12.91
CA ASN A 525 -28.35 -12.03 12.13
C ASN A 525 -28.54 -11.67 10.64
N LEU A 526 -28.24 -10.43 10.23
CA LEU A 526 -28.25 -10.06 8.81
C LEU A 526 -27.11 -10.77 8.07
N LYS A 527 -27.24 -10.99 6.77
CA LYS A 527 -26.09 -11.49 5.98
C LYS A 527 -25.14 -10.34 5.67
N SER A 528 -23.91 -10.66 5.29
CA SER A 528 -23.00 -9.72 4.65
C SER A 528 -23.67 -9.12 3.42
N GLY A 529 -23.63 -7.80 3.27
CA GLY A 529 -24.25 -7.13 2.14
C GLY A 529 -24.58 -5.66 2.38
N ILE A 530 -25.15 -5.06 1.34
CA ILE A 530 -25.64 -3.68 1.36
C ILE A 530 -27.05 -3.65 1.95
N TYR A 531 -27.27 -2.69 2.85
CA TYR A 531 -28.57 -2.40 3.43
C TYR A 531 -28.90 -0.92 3.28
N LEU A 532 -30.19 -0.60 3.23
CA LEU A 532 -30.69 0.77 3.27
C LEU A 532 -31.35 0.99 4.62
N VAL A 533 -31.00 2.04 5.34
CA VAL A 533 -31.61 2.36 6.64
C VAL A 533 -32.36 3.67 6.55
N LYS A 534 -33.65 3.62 6.86
CA LYS A 534 -34.54 4.77 6.88
C LYS A 534 -34.91 5.09 8.32
N ALA A 535 -34.71 6.34 8.71
CA ALA A 535 -35.19 6.89 9.98
C ALA A 535 -36.40 7.80 9.69
N ASP A 536 -37.57 7.44 10.24
CA ASP A 536 -38.85 8.08 9.97
C ASP A 536 -39.11 8.29 8.47
N ASN A 537 -39.48 9.52 8.09
CA ASN A 537 -39.74 9.91 6.70
C ASN A 537 -38.50 10.47 5.99
N LYS A 538 -37.30 10.35 6.58
CA LYS A 538 -36.04 10.81 5.97
C LYS A 538 -35.61 9.87 4.83
N ASN A 539 -34.71 10.35 3.96
CA ASN A 539 -34.14 9.53 2.89
C ASN A 539 -33.34 8.35 3.47
N PRO A 540 -33.43 7.15 2.89
CA PRO A 540 -32.68 6.00 3.35
C PRO A 540 -31.18 6.18 3.13
N VAL A 541 -30.38 5.84 4.14
CA VAL A 541 -28.92 5.85 4.11
C VAL A 541 -28.42 4.46 3.78
N LYS A 542 -27.53 4.35 2.78
CA LYS A 542 -26.87 3.10 2.43
C LYS A 542 -25.81 2.77 3.46
N ILE A 543 -25.87 1.57 4.03
CA ILE A 543 -24.85 1.00 4.91
C ILE A 543 -24.35 -0.32 4.33
N PHE A 544 -23.12 -0.68 4.67
CA PHE A 544 -22.53 -1.96 4.31
C PHE A 544 -22.27 -2.77 5.59
N LYS A 545 -22.72 -4.01 5.60
CA LYS A 545 -22.41 -5.00 6.64
C LYS A 545 -21.45 -6.03 6.04
N GLN A 546 -20.31 -6.29 6.68
CA GLN A 546 -19.40 -7.32 6.22
C GLN A 546 -19.85 -8.74 6.54
#